data_AF-A0A842SNM3-F1
#
_entry.id   AF-A0A842SNM3-F1
#
_cell.length_a   1.000
_cell.length_b   1.000
_cell.length_c   1.000
_cell.angle_alpha   90.00
_cell.angle_beta   90.00
_cell.angle_gamma   90.00
#
_symmetry.space_group_name_H-M   'P 1'
#
loop_
_entity.id
_entity.type
_entity.pdbx_description
1 polymer ?
#
loop_
_entity_poly.entity_id
_entity_poly.type
_entity_poly.pdbx_seq_one_letter_code
_entity_poly.pdbx_strand_id
1 'polypeptide(L)' 'MSILNMIADDNTTPRNIRRTAKEAADMLVDQELSVAARAANAIAILEEISQDPNMPMYSRTRIWNAISVLEGIRD' A
#
# COMPACT_ATOMS: atom_id res chain seq x y z
N MET A 1 8.99 6.89 -8.90
CA MET A 1 7.60 6.80 -8.40
C MET A 1 7.43 5.45 -7.73
N SER A 2 6.99 5.39 -6.47
CA SER A 2 6.66 4.13 -5.80
C SER A 2 5.32 3.58 -6.31
N ILE A 3 5.12 2.26 -6.23
CA ILE A 3 3.88 1.59 -6.66
C ILE A 3 2.65 2.18 -5.94
N LEU A 4 2.79 2.49 -4.65
CA LEU A 4 1.73 3.07 -3.83
C LEU A 4 1.32 4.47 -4.29
N ASN A 5 2.29 5.33 -4.67
CA ASN A 5 1.99 6.66 -5.20
C ASN A 5 1.26 6.57 -6.54
N MET A 6 1.59 5.59 -7.38
CA MET A 6 0.85 5.38 -8.64
C MET A 6 -0.63 5.04 -8.39
N ILE A 7 -0.95 4.30 -7.33
CA ILE A 7 -2.35 3.99 -6.96
C ILE A 7 -3.02 5.22 -6.35
N ALA A 8 -2.31 5.96 -5.49
CA ALA A 8 -2.84 7.16 -4.84
C ALA A 8 -3.25 8.25 -5.86
N ASP A 9 -2.48 8.38 -6.95
CA ASP A 9 -2.69 9.40 -7.99
C ASP A 9 -3.63 8.93 -9.12
N ASP A 10 -4.04 7.66 -9.14
CA ASP A 10 -4.87 7.08 -10.20
C ASP A 10 -6.35 7.47 -10.03
N ASN A 11 -6.79 8.53 -10.71
CA ASN A 11 -8.17 9.03 -10.63
C ASN A 11 -9.26 8.02 -11.05
N THR A 12 -8.89 6.90 -11.70
CA THR A 12 -9.81 5.82 -12.07
C THR A 12 -10.01 4.79 -10.95
N THR A 13 -9.19 4.84 -9.89
CA THR A 13 -9.34 4.01 -8.69
C THR A 13 -10.27 4.69 -7.67
N PRO A 14 -11.18 3.97 -6.99
CA PRO A 14 -12.04 4.51 -5.92
C PRO A 14 -11.28 5.29 -4.84
N ARG A 15 -11.88 6.40 -4.36
CA ARG A 15 -11.24 7.37 -3.45
C ARG A 15 -10.70 6.74 -2.15
N ASN A 16 -11.41 5.76 -1.59
CA ASN A 16 -10.99 5.06 -0.39
C ASN A 16 -9.67 4.30 -0.63
N ILE A 17 -9.57 3.55 -1.73
CA ILE A 17 -8.36 2.79 -2.09
C ILE A 17 -7.17 3.73 -2.32
N ARG A 18 -7.40 4.87 -3.00
CA ARG A 18 -6.34 5.88 -3.20
C ARG A 18 -5.84 6.46 -1.88
N ARG A 19 -6.76 6.79 -0.98
CA ARG A 19 -6.43 7.32 0.35
C ARG A 19 -5.62 6.30 1.15
N THR A 20 -6.04 5.04 1.15
CA THR A 20 -5.35 3.97 1.89
C THR A 20 -3.98 3.67 1.29
N ALA A 21 -3.82 3.69 -0.03
CA ALA A 21 -2.51 3.57 -0.67
C ALA A 21 -1.57 4.72 -0.27
N LYS A 22 -2.09 5.95 -0.16
CA LYS A 22 -1.33 7.09 0.33
C LYS A 22 -0.93 6.94 1.80
N GLU A 23 -1.84 6.48 2.64
CA GLU A 23 -1.58 6.20 4.06
C GLU A 23 -0.47 5.14 4.23
N ALA A 24 -0.54 4.04 3.48
CA ALA A 24 0.52 3.03 3.45
C ALA A 24 1.87 3.62 3.00
N ALA A 25 1.87 4.53 2.01
CA ALA A 25 3.10 5.20 1.58
C ALA A 25 3.67 6.13 2.66
N ASP A 26 2.80 6.80 3.42
CA ASP A 26 3.20 7.70 4.51
C ASP A 26 3.77 6.91 5.70
N MET A 27 3.29 5.69 5.98
CA MET A 27 3.89 4.79 6.97
C MET A 27 5.34 4.42 6.65
N LEU A 28 5.70 4.33 5.37
CA LEU A 28 7.06 3.96 4.96
C LEU A 28 8.10 5.07 5.23
N VAL A 29 7.66 6.31 5.38
CA VAL A 29 8.55 7.46 5.61
C VAL A 29 8.58 7.92 7.08
N ASP A 30 7.77 7.32 7.95
CA ASP A 30 7.71 7.65 9.38
C ASP A 30 9.03 7.36 10.09
N GLN A 31 9.81 8.42 10.40
CA GLN A 31 11.14 8.31 10.97
C GLN A 31 11.17 7.78 12.41
N GLU A 32 10.04 7.78 13.12
CA GLU A 32 9.94 7.30 14.49
C GLU A 32 9.95 5.77 14.57
N LEU A 33 9.60 5.10 13.47
CA LEU A 33 9.51 3.63 13.39
C LEU A 33 10.76 3.01 12.78
N SER A 34 11.08 1.77 13.16
CA SER A 34 12.11 0.97 12.48
C SER A 34 11.65 0.61 11.06
N VAL A 35 12.60 0.36 10.15
CA VAL A 35 12.28 0.00 8.76
C VAL A 35 11.36 -1.23 8.68
N ALA A 36 11.61 -2.25 9.51
CA ALA A 36 10.76 -3.43 9.60
C ALA A 36 9.35 -3.12 10.15
N ALA A 37 9.23 -2.25 11.15
CA ALA A 37 7.94 -1.84 11.70
C ALA A 37 7.11 -1.05 10.67
N ARG A 38 7.76 -0.15 9.90
CA ARG A 38 7.12 0.57 8.79
C ARG A 38 6.58 -0.36 7.73
N ALA A 39 7.39 -1.35 7.30
CA ALA A 39 6.98 -2.34 6.32
C ALA A 39 5.80 -3.18 6.84
N ALA A 40 5.86 -3.64 8.09
CA ALA A 40 4.78 -4.42 8.70
C ALA A 40 3.46 -3.63 8.79
N ASN A 41 3.51 -2.37 9.21
CA ASN A 41 2.33 -1.49 9.27
C ASN A 41 1.74 -1.23 7.88
N ALA A 42 2.59 -0.95 6.89
CA ALA A 42 2.16 -0.74 5.51
C ALA A 42 1.53 -2.01 4.92
N ILE A 43 2.09 -3.20 5.16
CA ILE A 43 1.50 -4.48 4.72
C ILE A 43 0.10 -4.65 5.31
N ALA A 44 -0.07 -4.45 6.63
CA ALA A 44 -1.37 -4.63 7.28
C ALA A 44 -2.46 -3.73 6.65
N ILE A 45 -2.13 -2.46 6.39
CA ILE A 45 -3.02 -1.50 5.71
C ILE A 45 -3.39 -1.99 4.30
N LEU A 46 -2.40 -2.50 3.56
CA LEU A 46 -2.57 -2.96 2.18
C LEU A 46 -3.38 -4.28 2.10
N GLU A 47 -3.18 -5.19 3.05
CA GLU A 47 -3.96 -6.42 3.17
C GLU A 47 -5.42 -6.13 3.47
N GLU A 48 -5.71 -5.21 4.40
CA GLU A 48 -7.08 -4.81 4.72
C GLU A 48 -7.79 -4.24 3.49
N ILE A 49 -7.19 -3.24 2.83
CA ILE A 49 -7.83 -2.63 1.66
C ILE A 49 -7.94 -3.64 0.51
N SER A 50 -7.01 -4.60 0.37
CA SER A 50 -7.09 -5.64 -0.67
C SER A 50 -8.41 -6.42 -0.65
N GLN A 51 -9.10 -6.49 0.49
CA GLN A 51 -10.39 -7.17 0.62
C GLN A 51 -11.58 -6.31 0.17
N ASP A 52 -11.36 -5.06 -0.24
CA ASP A 52 -12.43 -4.16 -0.68
C ASP A 52 -13.15 -4.71 -1.94
N PRO A 53 -14.49 -4.83 -1.92
CA PRO A 53 -15.25 -5.39 -3.03
C PRO A 53 -15.29 -4.48 -4.26
N ASN A 54 -15.07 -3.18 -4.09
CA ASN A 54 -15.03 -2.19 -5.17
C ASN A 54 -13.63 -2.05 -5.79
N MET A 55 -12.66 -2.87 -5.37
CA MET A 55 -11.29 -2.77 -5.85
C MET A 55 -11.12 -3.20 -7.30
N PRO A 56 -10.62 -2.30 -8.18
CA PRO A 56 -10.30 -2.67 -9.55
C PRO A 56 -9.21 -3.76 -9.59
N MET A 57 -9.32 -4.69 -10.54
CA MET A 57 -8.36 -5.80 -10.67
C MET A 57 -6.92 -5.31 -10.86
N TYR A 58 -6.71 -4.24 -11.62
CA TYR A 58 -5.38 -3.67 -11.82
C TYR A 58 -4.80 -3.10 -10.50
N SER A 59 -5.61 -2.45 -9.66
CA SER A 59 -5.19 -1.92 -8.36
C SER A 59 -4.86 -3.06 -7.40
N ARG A 60 -5.64 -4.14 -7.42
CA ARG A 60 -5.39 -5.37 -6.66
C ARG A 60 -4.04 -5.97 -6.99
N THR A 61 -3.71 -6.12 -8.28
CA THR A 61 -2.40 -6.62 -8.71
C THR A 61 -1.25 -5.71 -8.26
N ARG A 62 -1.42 -4.38 -8.33
CA ARG A 62 -0.41 -3.42 -7.85
C ARG A 62 -0.22 -3.51 -6.33
N ILE A 63 -1.31 -3.65 -5.56
CA ILE A 63 -1.26 -3.85 -4.10
C ILE A 63 -0.51 -5.13 -3.76
N TRP A 64 -0.84 -6.25 -4.43
CA TRP A 64 -0.12 -7.52 -4.24
C TRP A 64 1.37 -7.38 -4.51
N ASN A 65 1.75 -6.70 -5.60
CA ASN A 65 3.16 -6.44 -5.89
C ASN A 65 3.82 -5.61 -4.77
N ALA A 66 3.15 -4.55 -4.29
CA ALA A 66 3.66 -3.73 -3.20
C ALA A 66 3.85 -4.56 -1.91
N ILE A 67 2.89 -5.42 -1.55
CA ILE A 67 3.01 -6.32 -0.40
C ILE A 67 4.23 -7.23 -0.54
N SER A 68 4.40 -7.93 -1.68
CA SER A 68 5.54 -8.82 -1.89
C SER A 68 6.89 -8.12 -1.81
N VAL A 69 6.98 -6.86 -2.25
CA VAL A 69 8.20 -6.06 -2.10
C VAL A 69 8.46 -5.71 -0.63
N LEU A 70 7.42 -5.36 0.12
CA LEU A 70 7.52 -5.02 1.55
C LEU A 70 7.82 -6.25 2.42
N GLU A 71 7.34 -7.43 2.06
CA GLU A 71 7.65 -8.68 2.75
C GLU A 71 9.16 -8.98 2.72
N GLY A 72 9.84 -8.63 1.62
CA GLY A 72 11.29 -8.79 1.49
C GLY A 72 12.14 -7.83 2.35
N ILE A 73 11.52 -6.85 3.02
CA ILE A 73 12.19 -5.96 4.00
C ILE A 73 12.12 -6.55 5.42
N ARG A 74 11.24 -7.55 5.62
CA ARG A 74 10.95 -8.14 6.93
C ARG A 74 11.98 -9.19 7.36
N ASP A 75 12.74 -9.75 6.40
CA ASP A 75 13.91 -10.62 6.59
C ASP A 75 15.22 -9.82 6.48
#